data_AF-A0ABD5CYM1-F1
#
_entry.id   AF-A0ABD5CYM1-F1
#
_cell.length_a   1.000
_cell.length_b   1.000
_cell.length_c   1.000
_cell.angle_alpha   90.00
_cell.angle_beta   90.00
_cell.angle_gamma   90.00
#
_symmetry.space_group_name_H-M   'P 1'
#
loop_
_entity.id
_entity.type
_entity.pdbx_description
1 polymer ?
#
loop_
_entity_poly.entity_id
_entity_poly.type
_entity_poly.pdbx_seq_one_letter_code
_entity_poly.pdbx_strand_id
1 'polypeptide(L)'
;MKQRLLLGGYTRHGGAGVYAGTFDNDEAHLPTPAPFITDLGSPTYLAVSDDNILYAVDAEGDQGGVAAYDLNVDPPRLINKVLQAGSSPAHISIDANRQLVYASNYHEGRINVYRIKNDHGLALTDEVKHTGNGPRPEQDSAHVHFAAVTPDFQRLAVVDLGNDTLTTYAVSDAGKLSDPVIFHTEPGFGPRHLAFNHNNPIAYLLGELSSQVSILNYDAATGQFKLIATLPTIPEDYTDHNGAAAIRLSSDQRFLYVSNRGHNSITVFAVSPDGRNLSELQQISTAGDFPRDFNFDLTEHFILVVNQNSSNGTLYSRDAKTGLLAEIQRDIPTPEAVNVLFLSVK
;
A
#
# COMPACT_ATOMS: atom_id res chain seq x y z
N MET A 1 -18.09 2.94 17.32
CA MET A 1 -16.67 3.20 17.68
C MET A 1 -16.16 4.27 16.72
N LYS A 2 -15.54 5.35 17.24
CA LYS A 2 -15.03 6.42 16.37
C LYS A 2 -13.58 6.20 15.99
N GLN A 3 -13.28 6.41 14.72
CA GLN A 3 -11.97 6.25 14.12
C GLN A 3 -11.66 7.50 13.31
N ARG A 4 -10.40 7.93 13.31
CA ARG A 4 -9.92 8.98 12.40
C ARG A 4 -9.59 8.34 11.05
N LEU A 5 -10.12 8.90 9.98
CA LEU A 5 -9.75 8.56 8.61
C LEU A 5 -8.74 9.59 8.11
N LEU A 6 -7.67 9.15 7.46
CA LEU A 6 -6.79 9.98 6.62
C LEU A 6 -6.80 9.46 5.19
N LEU A 7 -6.86 10.40 4.23
CA LEU A 7 -6.77 10.12 2.81
C LEU A 7 -5.60 10.89 2.20
N GLY A 8 -4.67 10.15 1.60
CA GLY A 8 -3.57 10.70 0.79
C GLY A 8 -3.94 10.70 -0.69
N GLY A 9 -3.43 11.66 -1.45
CA GLY A 9 -3.89 11.91 -2.82
C GLY A 9 -2.87 12.60 -3.72
N TYR A 10 -3.17 12.68 -5.01
CA TYR A 10 -2.52 13.65 -5.88
C TYR A 10 -3.05 15.07 -5.60
N THR A 11 -2.29 16.06 -6.05
CA THR A 11 -2.64 17.49 -5.94
C THR A 11 -2.60 18.17 -7.31
N ARG A 12 -3.06 17.48 -8.37
CA ARG A 12 -2.88 17.91 -9.76
C ARG A 12 -4.13 18.56 -10.36
N HIS A 13 -5.31 18.13 -9.92
CA HIS A 13 -6.61 18.45 -10.48
C HIS A 13 -7.66 18.80 -9.41
N GLY A 14 -7.24 19.34 -8.27
CA GLY A 14 -8.13 19.81 -7.20
C GLY A 14 -7.93 19.12 -5.84
N GLY A 15 -7.06 18.12 -5.75
CA GLY A 15 -6.62 17.54 -4.49
C GLY A 15 -5.85 18.57 -3.64
N ALA A 16 -6.23 18.69 -2.36
CA ALA A 16 -5.67 19.69 -1.45
C ALA A 16 -4.46 19.20 -0.65
N GLY A 17 -4.08 17.93 -0.75
CA GLY A 17 -3.05 17.29 0.08
C GLY A 17 -3.63 16.09 0.83
N VAL A 18 -3.48 16.07 2.15
CA VAL A 18 -4.11 15.05 3.02
C VAL A 18 -5.47 15.55 3.48
N TYR A 19 -6.48 14.69 3.37
CA TYR A 19 -7.81 14.91 3.94
C TYR A 19 -7.99 14.08 5.21
N ALA A 20 -8.81 14.56 6.14
CA ALA A 20 -9.18 13.83 7.34
C ALA A 20 -10.70 13.78 7.52
N GLY A 21 -11.17 12.70 8.12
CA GLY A 21 -12.56 12.49 8.49
C GLY A 21 -12.67 11.74 9.82
N THR A 22 -13.89 11.64 10.34
CA THR A 22 -14.21 10.73 11.44
C THR A 22 -15.20 9.70 10.91
N PHE A 23 -14.89 8.42 11.09
CA PHE A 23 -15.79 7.32 10.80
C PHE A 23 -16.33 6.76 12.12
N ASP A 24 -17.65 6.70 12.25
CA ASP A 24 -18.30 6.02 13.36
C ASP A 24 -18.93 4.71 12.88
N ASN A 25 -18.39 3.58 13.36
CA ASN A 25 -18.89 2.25 13.01
C ASN A 25 -20.38 2.07 13.29
N ASP A 26 -20.92 2.76 14.30
CA ASP A 26 -22.31 2.60 14.71
C ASP A 26 -23.28 3.32 13.76
N GLU A 27 -22.81 4.38 13.08
CA GLU A 27 -23.58 5.10 12.07
C GLU A 27 -23.50 4.41 10.69
N ALA A 28 -22.46 3.60 10.44
CA ALA A 28 -22.19 2.94 9.17
C ALA A 28 -22.26 3.91 7.96
N HIS A 29 -21.86 5.16 8.20
CA HIS A 29 -21.87 6.25 7.24
C HIS A 29 -20.61 7.10 7.43
N LEU A 30 -19.98 7.49 6.33
CA LEU A 30 -18.80 8.33 6.30
C LEU A 30 -19.17 9.73 5.81
N PRO A 31 -19.13 10.76 6.68
CA PRO A 31 -19.23 12.14 6.26
C PRO A 31 -18.08 12.55 5.33
N THR A 32 -18.29 13.58 4.53
CA THR A 32 -17.26 14.12 3.62
C THR A 32 -15.99 14.49 4.38
N PRO A 33 -14.84 13.87 4.06
CA PRO A 33 -13.54 14.25 4.62
C PRO A 33 -13.18 15.69 4.25
N ALA A 34 -12.54 16.41 5.18
CA ALA A 34 -12.12 17.79 4.99
C ALA A 34 -10.60 17.88 4.76
N PRO A 35 -10.10 18.90 4.03
CA PRO A 35 -8.66 19.16 3.96
C PRO A 35 -8.04 19.27 5.35
N PHE A 36 -6.88 18.64 5.56
CA PHE A 36 -6.24 18.50 6.86
C PHE A 36 -4.78 18.98 6.85
N ILE A 37 -3.98 18.52 5.88
CA ILE A 37 -2.61 18.98 5.66
C ILE A 37 -2.49 19.37 4.19
N THR A 38 -2.31 20.66 3.91
CA THR A 38 -2.43 21.22 2.55
C THR A 38 -1.13 21.78 1.97
N ASP A 39 -0.02 21.64 2.70
CA ASP A 39 1.32 22.09 2.34
C ASP A 39 2.23 20.93 1.88
N LEU A 40 1.62 19.81 1.47
CA LEU A 40 2.27 18.62 0.91
C LEU A 40 2.01 18.51 -0.60
N GLY A 41 3.07 18.23 -1.36
CA GLY A 41 2.98 17.99 -2.80
C GLY A 41 2.66 16.53 -3.10
N SER A 42 1.42 16.25 -3.54
CA SER A 42 0.96 14.90 -3.91
C SER A 42 1.33 13.81 -2.89
N PRO A 43 0.82 13.87 -1.64
CA PRO A 43 1.05 12.86 -0.60
C PRO A 43 0.28 11.56 -0.91
N THR A 44 0.74 10.85 -1.95
CA THR A 44 0.07 9.68 -2.53
C THR A 44 0.14 8.42 -1.66
N TYR A 45 0.97 8.42 -0.63
CA TYR A 45 1.02 7.36 0.36
C TYR A 45 1.37 7.92 1.73
N LEU A 46 0.70 7.39 2.75
CA LEU A 46 0.82 7.79 4.14
C LEU A 46 1.20 6.57 4.99
N ALA A 47 1.97 6.80 6.05
CA ALA A 47 2.16 5.82 7.12
C ALA A 47 2.16 6.57 8.47
N VAL A 48 1.50 6.03 9.48
CA VAL A 48 1.40 6.66 10.80
C VAL A 48 1.98 5.72 11.85
N SER A 49 2.87 6.23 12.70
CA SER A 49 3.46 5.46 13.81
C SER A 49 2.51 5.36 15.02
N ASP A 50 2.83 4.48 15.97
CA ASP A 50 2.09 4.35 17.24
C ASP A 50 2.13 5.65 18.08
N ASP A 51 3.18 6.45 17.91
CA ASP A 51 3.34 7.79 18.51
C ASP A 51 2.49 8.86 17.80
N ASN A 52 1.66 8.46 16.83
CA ASN A 52 0.77 9.33 16.05
C ASN A 52 1.57 10.39 15.26
N ILE A 53 2.66 9.94 14.65
CA ILE A 53 3.49 10.71 13.73
C ILE A 53 3.21 10.23 12.31
N LEU A 54 2.83 11.15 11.43
CA LEU A 54 2.60 10.88 10.02
C LEU A 54 3.90 11.01 9.25
N TYR A 55 4.25 9.98 8.49
CA TYR A 55 5.21 10.02 7.40
C TYR A 55 4.47 9.97 6.08
N ALA A 56 4.59 11.04 5.29
CA ALA A 56 3.87 11.21 4.04
C ALA A 56 4.84 11.40 2.88
N VAL A 57 4.48 10.86 1.71
CA VAL A 57 5.14 11.20 0.45
C VAL A 57 5.06 12.71 0.26
N ASP A 58 6.14 13.32 -0.21
CA ASP A 58 6.16 14.75 -0.52
C ASP A 58 6.98 15.04 -1.78
N ALA A 59 6.61 16.11 -2.47
CA ALA A 59 7.26 16.62 -3.66
C ALA A 59 7.29 18.16 -3.64
N GLU A 60 8.47 18.73 -3.80
CA GLU A 60 8.68 20.18 -3.90
C GLU A 60 9.59 20.49 -5.09
N GLY A 61 9.07 21.20 -6.09
CA GLY A 61 9.83 21.51 -7.31
C GLY A 61 10.28 20.24 -8.04
N ASP A 62 11.59 20.08 -8.20
CA ASP A 62 12.24 18.92 -8.80
C ASP A 62 12.75 17.90 -7.76
N GLN A 63 12.30 18.03 -6.51
CA GLN A 63 12.69 17.17 -5.40
C GLN A 63 11.51 16.35 -4.88
N GLY A 64 11.80 15.12 -4.47
CA GLY A 64 10.84 14.18 -3.89
C GLY A 64 11.41 13.47 -2.66
N GLY A 65 10.54 13.06 -1.74
CA GLY A 65 10.96 12.37 -0.53
C GLY A 65 9.83 12.17 0.47
N VAL A 66 10.16 12.31 1.76
CA VAL A 66 9.24 12.06 2.86
C VAL A 66 9.19 13.26 3.81
N ALA A 67 7.99 13.67 4.18
CA ALA A 67 7.73 14.64 5.23
C ALA A 67 7.22 13.94 6.50
N ALA A 68 7.63 14.44 7.66
CA ALA A 68 7.18 13.96 8.97
C ALA A 68 6.32 15.03 9.66
N TYR A 69 5.12 14.67 10.12
CA TYR A 69 4.18 15.55 10.83
C TYR A 69 3.75 14.96 12.16
N ASP A 70 3.69 15.79 13.18
CA ASP A 70 3.14 15.48 14.49
C ASP A 70 1.61 15.65 14.46
N LEU A 71 0.86 14.56 14.57
CA LEU A 71 -0.62 14.56 14.57
C LEU A 71 -1.21 14.68 15.99
N ASN A 72 -0.38 14.86 17.02
CA ASN A 72 -0.83 15.04 18.41
C ASN A 72 -1.23 16.50 18.71
N VAL A 73 -1.07 17.40 17.75
CA VAL A 73 -1.46 18.80 17.82
C VAL A 73 -2.42 19.15 16.68
N ASP A 74 -3.27 20.15 16.90
CA ASP A 74 -4.23 20.65 15.91
C ASP A 74 -4.02 22.17 15.73
N PRO A 75 -3.63 22.65 14.53
CA PRO A 75 -3.34 21.87 13.32
C PRO A 75 -2.09 20.99 13.45
N PRO A 76 -1.97 19.91 12.64
CA PRO A 76 -0.75 19.10 12.57
C PRO A 76 0.49 19.94 12.32
N ARG A 77 1.58 19.57 12.99
CA ARG A 77 2.83 20.34 12.92
C ARG A 77 3.89 19.59 12.12
N LEU A 78 4.42 20.22 11.07
CA LEU A 78 5.59 19.71 10.37
C LEU A 78 6.79 19.59 11.32
N ILE A 79 7.44 18.42 11.32
CA ILE A 79 8.66 18.12 12.07
C ILE A 79 9.88 18.39 11.18
N ASN A 80 9.98 17.67 10.06
CA ASN A 80 10.96 17.94 9.01
C ASN A 80 10.54 17.31 7.67
N LYS A 81 11.25 17.69 6.60
CA LYS A 81 11.19 17.07 5.28
C LYS A 81 12.57 16.54 4.93
N VAL A 82 12.64 15.36 4.32
CA VAL A 82 13.88 14.81 3.75
C VAL A 82 13.63 14.54 2.28
N LEU A 83 13.95 15.54 1.45
CA LEU A 83 13.77 15.52 0.00
C LEU A 83 15.12 15.38 -0.70
N GLN A 84 15.09 14.80 -1.91
CA GLN A 84 16.24 14.67 -2.79
C GLN A 84 15.81 15.00 -4.22
N ALA A 85 16.77 15.38 -5.07
CA ALA A 85 16.48 15.56 -6.50
C ALA A 85 15.90 14.28 -7.12
N GLY A 86 14.89 14.46 -7.98
CA GLY A 86 14.17 13.38 -8.63
C GLY A 86 12.72 13.25 -8.14
N SER A 87 12.08 12.18 -8.60
CA SER A 87 10.65 11.96 -8.34
C SER A 87 10.36 11.61 -6.87
N SER A 88 9.13 11.83 -6.41
CA SER A 88 8.70 11.41 -5.08
C SER A 88 8.48 9.88 -4.98
N PRO A 89 8.59 9.29 -3.78
CA PRO A 89 8.28 7.89 -3.54
C PRO A 89 6.81 7.54 -3.84
N ALA A 90 6.54 6.27 -4.11
CA ALA A 90 5.20 5.72 -4.37
C ALA A 90 4.60 4.97 -3.17
N HIS A 91 5.41 4.60 -2.18
CA HIS A 91 4.98 3.85 -1.00
C HIS A 91 5.87 4.14 0.21
N ILE A 92 5.30 4.10 1.41
CA ILE A 92 6.00 4.28 2.70
C ILE A 92 5.59 3.16 3.66
N SER A 93 6.54 2.59 4.39
CA SER A 93 6.28 1.71 5.54
C SER A 93 7.17 2.03 6.73
N ILE A 94 6.73 1.62 7.92
CA ILE A 94 7.41 1.85 9.19
C ILE A 94 7.86 0.51 9.77
N ASP A 95 9.10 0.45 10.23
CA ASP A 95 9.61 -0.59 11.11
C ASP A 95 9.78 0.01 12.50
N ALA A 96 8.74 -0.17 13.33
CA ALA A 96 8.72 0.35 14.69
C ALA A 96 9.79 -0.30 15.58
N ASN A 97 10.16 -1.55 15.32
CA ASN A 97 11.18 -2.27 16.10
C ASN A 97 12.56 -1.65 15.90
N ARG A 98 12.90 -1.28 14.66
CA ARG A 98 14.17 -0.62 14.33
C ARG A 98 14.11 0.90 14.37
N GLN A 99 12.93 1.50 14.53
CA GLN A 99 12.74 2.96 14.37
C GLN A 99 13.21 3.43 12.99
N LEU A 100 12.71 2.75 11.95
CA LEU A 100 13.03 3.02 10.55
C LEU A 100 11.77 3.32 9.75
N VAL A 101 11.93 4.13 8.69
CA VAL A 101 10.95 4.33 7.63
C VAL A 101 11.59 3.91 6.31
N TYR A 102 10.85 3.18 5.48
CA TYR A 102 11.27 2.79 4.15
C TYR A 102 10.39 3.49 3.12
N ALA A 103 10.99 4.08 2.08
CA ALA A 103 10.27 4.72 0.99
C ALA A 103 10.68 4.14 -0.38
N SER A 104 9.71 3.57 -1.06
CA SER A 104 9.88 2.94 -2.38
C SER A 104 9.71 3.97 -3.47
N ASN A 105 10.72 4.18 -4.32
CA ASN A 105 10.66 5.16 -5.39
C ASN A 105 10.51 4.49 -6.76
N TYR A 106 9.33 4.67 -7.35
CA TYR A 106 8.94 4.05 -8.60
C TYR A 106 9.77 4.58 -9.78
N HIS A 107 9.81 5.90 -9.99
CA HIS A 107 10.50 6.47 -11.15
C HIS A 107 12.02 6.46 -10.99
N GLU A 108 12.51 6.49 -9.75
CA GLU A 108 13.94 6.41 -9.47
C GLU A 108 14.43 4.98 -9.21
N GLY A 109 13.59 3.94 -9.33
CA GLY A 109 13.98 2.54 -9.17
C GLY A 109 14.83 2.27 -7.93
N ARG A 110 14.49 2.87 -6.79
CA ARG A 110 15.30 2.80 -5.56
C ARG A 110 14.46 2.64 -4.30
N ILE A 111 15.07 2.10 -3.26
CA ILE A 111 14.54 2.08 -1.91
C ILE A 111 15.38 3.01 -1.03
N ASN A 112 14.73 3.96 -0.36
CA ASN A 112 15.34 4.85 0.61
C ASN A 112 15.03 4.35 2.04
N VAL A 113 16.04 4.36 2.91
CA VAL A 113 15.92 4.00 4.32
C VAL A 113 16.17 5.24 5.17
N TYR A 114 15.26 5.53 6.09
CA TYR A 114 15.34 6.68 7.00
C TYR A 114 15.31 6.21 8.45
N ARG A 115 16.17 6.80 9.28
CA ARG A 115 16.10 6.73 10.73
C ARG A 115 15.02 7.65 11.25
N ILE A 116 14.18 7.15 12.14
CA ILE A 116 13.35 7.97 13.01
C ILE A 116 14.25 8.49 14.15
N LYS A 117 14.40 9.81 14.23
CA LYS A 117 15.18 10.51 15.27
C LYS A 117 14.36 10.60 16.57
N ASN A 118 15.01 11.03 17.66
CA ASN A 118 14.34 11.24 18.95
C ASN A 118 13.23 12.31 18.91
N ASP A 119 13.29 13.25 17.96
CA ASP A 119 12.24 14.25 17.71
C ASP A 119 11.16 13.75 16.73
N HIS A 120 11.16 12.44 16.42
CA HIS A 120 10.36 11.75 15.42
C HIS A 120 10.59 12.17 13.96
N GLY A 121 11.48 13.13 13.71
CA GLY A 121 11.86 13.51 12.35
C GLY A 121 12.71 12.43 11.69
N LEU A 122 12.92 12.57 10.37
CA LEU A 122 13.67 11.59 9.58
C LEU A 122 15.10 12.03 9.30
N ALA A 123 16.00 11.06 9.17
CA ALA A 123 17.34 11.23 8.60
C ALA A 123 17.65 10.05 7.67
N LEU A 124 18.03 10.32 6.42
CA LEU A 124 18.40 9.26 5.47
C LEU A 124 19.61 8.48 5.98
N THR A 125 19.50 7.16 6.05
CA THR A 125 20.60 6.26 6.41
C THR A 125 21.12 5.48 5.23
N ASP A 126 20.27 5.12 4.27
CA ASP A 126 20.67 4.32 3.12
C ASP A 126 19.83 4.56 1.88
N GLU A 127 20.41 4.21 0.74
CA GLU A 127 19.75 4.21 -0.56
C GLU A 127 20.28 3.04 -1.37
N VAL A 128 19.38 2.19 -1.85
CA VAL A 128 19.73 1.07 -2.74
C VAL A 128 19.00 1.26 -4.07
N LYS A 129 19.79 1.44 -5.13
CA LYS A 129 19.31 1.54 -6.51
C LYS A 129 19.17 0.14 -7.10
N HIS A 130 18.00 -0.16 -7.64
CA HIS A 130 17.74 -1.34 -8.46
C HIS A 130 18.02 -1.03 -9.93
N THR A 131 18.30 -2.07 -10.70
CA THR A 131 18.51 -2.01 -12.15
C THR A 131 17.79 -3.18 -12.82
N GLY A 132 17.74 -3.16 -14.15
CA GLY A 132 17.01 -4.15 -14.95
C GLY A 132 15.74 -3.55 -15.54
N ASN A 133 15.03 -4.38 -16.30
CA ASN A 133 13.83 -4.05 -17.04
C ASN A 133 13.03 -5.34 -17.29
N GLY A 134 11.82 -5.22 -17.82
CA GLY A 134 10.92 -6.32 -18.14
C GLY A 134 10.43 -6.26 -19.58
N PRO A 135 9.56 -7.20 -20.00
CA PRO A 135 9.08 -7.28 -21.37
C PRO A 135 7.95 -6.30 -21.72
N ARG A 136 7.26 -5.70 -20.73
CA ARG A 136 6.11 -4.82 -20.98
C ARG A 136 6.53 -3.36 -21.17
N PRO A 137 5.70 -2.53 -21.85
CA PRO A 137 6.01 -1.10 -22.06
C PRO A 137 6.28 -0.32 -20.77
N GLU A 138 5.60 -0.68 -19.68
CA GLU A 138 5.74 -0.05 -18.35
C GLU A 138 7.01 -0.49 -17.61
N GLN A 139 7.76 -1.46 -18.15
CA GLN A 139 8.93 -2.07 -17.54
C GLN A 139 10.21 -1.66 -18.30
N ASP A 140 10.35 -0.37 -18.57
CA ASP A 140 11.51 0.20 -19.31
C ASP A 140 12.79 0.28 -18.45
N SER A 141 12.61 0.23 -17.13
CA SER A 141 13.64 0.32 -16.11
C SER A 141 13.15 -0.29 -14.80
N ALA A 142 13.95 -0.24 -13.72
CA ALA A 142 13.52 -0.68 -12.40
C ALA A 142 12.51 0.29 -11.79
N HIS A 143 11.46 -0.25 -11.17
CA HIS A 143 10.36 0.50 -10.56
C HIS A 143 9.97 -0.08 -9.20
N VAL A 144 10.72 0.32 -8.16
CA VAL A 144 10.47 -0.11 -6.78
C VAL A 144 9.16 0.48 -6.28
N HIS A 145 8.15 -0.37 -6.06
CA HIS A 145 6.79 0.08 -5.74
C HIS A 145 6.40 -0.21 -4.27
N PHE A 146 7.00 -1.19 -3.62
CA PHE A 146 6.62 -1.56 -2.25
C PHE A 146 7.81 -2.04 -1.43
N ALA A 147 7.77 -1.79 -0.14
CA ALA A 147 8.70 -2.34 0.82
C ALA A 147 8.01 -2.59 2.17
N ALA A 148 8.17 -3.76 2.76
CA ALA A 148 7.67 -4.06 4.10
C ALA A 148 8.54 -5.10 4.82
N VAL A 149 8.55 -5.01 6.15
CA VAL A 149 9.27 -5.96 7.00
C VAL A 149 8.64 -7.34 6.90
N THR A 150 9.46 -8.38 6.82
CA THR A 150 9.00 -9.77 6.80
C THR A 150 8.39 -10.18 8.15
N PRO A 151 7.49 -11.18 8.23
CA PRO A 151 6.78 -11.52 9.46
C PRO A 151 7.66 -11.95 10.64
N ASP A 152 8.88 -12.40 10.36
CA ASP A 152 9.89 -12.75 11.37
C ASP A 152 10.71 -11.54 11.86
N PHE A 153 10.40 -10.34 11.36
CA PHE A 153 11.08 -9.07 11.62
C PHE A 153 12.56 -9.04 11.27
N GLN A 154 13.08 -9.99 10.48
CA GLN A 154 14.51 -10.07 10.19
C GLN A 154 14.92 -9.35 8.91
N ARG A 155 14.02 -9.24 7.92
CA ARG A 155 14.35 -8.77 6.57
C ARG A 155 13.36 -7.72 6.09
N LEU A 156 13.78 -6.96 5.09
CA LEU A 156 12.93 -6.08 4.31
C LEU A 156 12.62 -6.75 2.98
N ALA A 157 11.35 -7.00 2.69
CA ALA A 157 10.89 -7.43 1.37
C ALA A 157 10.61 -6.20 0.50
N VAL A 158 11.27 -6.10 -0.65
CA VAL A 158 11.19 -4.98 -1.60
C VAL A 158 10.68 -5.51 -2.95
N VAL A 159 9.61 -4.92 -3.44
CA VAL A 159 8.96 -5.29 -4.70
C VAL A 159 9.31 -4.29 -5.78
N ASP A 160 9.72 -4.80 -6.94
CA ASP A 160 10.11 -4.01 -8.09
C ASP A 160 9.32 -4.46 -9.33
N LEU A 161 8.40 -3.58 -9.73
CA LEU A 161 7.51 -3.80 -10.87
C LEU A 161 8.29 -3.89 -12.18
N GLY A 162 9.33 -3.08 -12.28
CA GLY A 162 10.02 -2.81 -13.53
C GLY A 162 10.94 -3.93 -13.99
N ASN A 163 11.41 -4.77 -13.07
CA ASN A 163 12.30 -5.89 -13.38
C ASN A 163 11.74 -7.27 -12.96
N ASP A 164 10.46 -7.35 -12.62
CA ASP A 164 9.78 -8.61 -12.22
C ASP A 164 10.44 -9.29 -11.00
N THR A 165 10.81 -8.50 -9.97
CA THR A 165 11.46 -9.05 -8.76
C THR A 165 10.78 -8.73 -7.44
N LEU A 166 10.93 -9.69 -6.52
CA LEU A 166 10.75 -9.53 -5.08
C LEU A 166 12.09 -9.85 -4.41
N THR A 167 12.73 -8.85 -3.83
CA THR A 167 14.03 -8.98 -3.18
C THR A 167 13.88 -8.89 -1.66
N THR A 168 14.51 -9.78 -0.90
CA THR A 168 14.69 -9.58 0.54
C THR A 168 16.07 -9.08 0.87
N TYR A 169 16.15 -8.10 1.78
CA TYR A 169 17.40 -7.55 2.30
C TYR A 169 17.52 -7.82 3.79
N ALA A 170 18.73 -8.11 4.27
CA ALA A 170 19.05 -7.96 5.68
C ALA A 170 19.04 -6.48 6.06
N VAL A 171 18.56 -6.14 7.26
CA VAL A 171 18.52 -4.76 7.76
C VAL A 171 19.34 -4.66 9.05
N SER A 172 20.45 -3.92 8.98
CA SER A 172 21.29 -3.64 10.16
C SER A 172 20.67 -2.60 11.09
N ASP A 173 21.12 -2.56 12.34
CA ASP A 173 20.70 -1.54 13.32
C ASP A 173 21.00 -0.12 12.85
N ALA A 174 22.06 0.07 12.06
CA ALA A 174 22.41 1.35 11.45
C ALA A 174 21.45 1.75 10.29
N GLY A 175 20.56 0.86 9.87
CA GLY A 175 19.60 1.13 8.80
C GLY A 175 20.22 1.01 7.42
N LYS A 176 21.18 0.08 7.28
CA LYS A 176 21.79 -0.31 6.00
C LYS A 176 21.21 -1.63 5.52
N LEU A 177 20.93 -1.70 4.22
CA LEU A 177 20.46 -2.91 3.54
C LEU A 177 21.64 -3.71 2.98
N SER A 178 21.61 -5.03 3.15
CA SER A 178 22.64 -5.94 2.62
C SER A 178 22.06 -7.29 2.22
N ASP A 179 22.90 -8.14 1.62
CA ASP A 179 22.64 -9.57 1.37
C ASP A 179 21.31 -9.84 0.62
N PRO A 180 21.14 -9.26 -0.58
CA PRO A 180 19.91 -9.41 -1.36
C PRO A 180 19.66 -10.87 -1.74
N VAL A 181 18.45 -11.36 -1.47
CA VAL A 181 17.94 -12.64 -1.97
C VAL A 181 16.76 -12.37 -2.89
N ILE A 182 16.92 -12.71 -4.16
CA ILE A 182 16.00 -12.31 -5.24
C ILE A 182 15.12 -13.49 -5.64
N PHE A 183 13.81 -13.25 -5.65
CA PHE A 183 12.82 -14.08 -6.33
C PHE A 183 12.37 -13.36 -7.61
N HIS A 184 12.35 -14.10 -8.72
CA HIS A 184 11.85 -13.62 -10.00
C HIS A 184 10.45 -14.17 -10.24
N THR A 185 9.51 -13.29 -10.60
CA THR A 185 8.19 -13.70 -11.11
C THR A 185 8.30 -14.11 -12.58
N GLU A 186 7.20 -14.58 -13.19
CA GLU A 186 7.18 -14.72 -14.64
C GLU A 186 7.40 -13.35 -15.33
N PRO A 187 8.04 -13.31 -16.52
CA PRO A 187 8.25 -12.06 -17.25
C PRO A 187 6.94 -11.36 -17.57
N GLY A 188 6.84 -10.08 -17.22
CA GLY A 188 5.63 -9.28 -17.42
C GLY A 188 4.56 -9.49 -16.36
N PHE A 189 4.90 -10.05 -15.20
CA PHE A 189 3.99 -10.08 -14.05
C PHE A 189 3.74 -8.66 -13.52
N GLY A 190 4.82 -7.87 -13.41
CA GLY A 190 4.81 -6.52 -12.88
C GLY A 190 4.39 -6.48 -11.41
N PRO A 191 5.16 -7.07 -10.50
CA PRO A 191 4.78 -7.16 -9.09
C PRO A 191 4.69 -5.77 -8.46
N ARG A 192 3.69 -5.55 -7.61
CA ARG A 192 3.34 -4.22 -7.08
C ARG A 192 3.37 -4.16 -5.57
N HIS A 193 2.42 -4.82 -4.91
CA HIS A 193 2.25 -4.86 -3.45
C HIS A 193 2.27 -6.32 -2.96
N LEU A 194 2.55 -6.52 -1.67
CA LEU A 194 2.66 -7.82 -1.02
C LEU A 194 1.83 -7.83 0.28
N ALA A 195 1.11 -8.93 0.53
CA ALA A 195 0.49 -9.20 1.83
C ALA A 195 1.06 -10.49 2.43
N PHE A 196 1.49 -10.46 3.68
CA PHE A 196 1.95 -11.66 4.39
C PHE A 196 0.81 -12.34 5.12
N ASN A 197 0.79 -13.67 5.09
CA ASN A 197 0.01 -14.46 6.02
C ASN A 197 0.80 -14.61 7.33
N HIS A 198 0.22 -14.25 8.46
CA HIS A 198 0.90 -14.35 9.76
C HIS A 198 0.70 -15.68 10.48
N ASN A 199 -0.23 -16.53 10.00
CA ASN A 199 -0.45 -17.87 10.55
C ASN A 199 0.42 -18.94 9.87
N ASN A 200 0.85 -18.68 8.63
CA ASN A 200 1.58 -19.63 7.79
C ASN A 200 2.75 -18.91 7.09
N PRO A 201 3.82 -19.60 6.66
CA PRO A 201 4.94 -19.00 5.94
C PRO A 201 4.57 -18.68 4.48
N ILE A 202 3.54 -17.86 4.27
CA ILE A 202 2.94 -17.55 2.98
C ILE A 202 2.94 -16.03 2.76
N ALA A 203 3.16 -15.62 1.52
CA ALA A 203 2.92 -14.26 1.07
C ALA A 203 2.11 -14.26 -0.24
N TYR A 204 1.27 -13.24 -0.41
CA TYR A 204 0.46 -13.01 -1.60
C TYR A 204 1.03 -11.80 -2.33
N LEU A 205 1.69 -12.05 -3.46
CA LEU A 205 2.33 -11.03 -4.28
C LEU A 205 1.40 -10.63 -5.42
N LEU A 206 1.03 -9.35 -5.48
CA LEU A 206 0.11 -8.84 -6.50
C LEU A 206 0.87 -8.37 -7.75
N GLY A 207 0.49 -8.86 -8.91
CA GLY A 207 0.96 -8.41 -10.22
C GLY A 207 0.04 -7.34 -10.79
N GLU A 208 0.54 -6.11 -10.88
CA GLU A 208 -0.18 -4.97 -11.48
C GLU A 208 -0.46 -5.25 -12.95
N LEU A 209 0.59 -5.57 -13.71
CA LEU A 209 0.50 -5.63 -15.16
C LEU A 209 -0.20 -6.90 -15.64
N SER A 210 -0.01 -8.02 -14.92
CA SER A 210 -0.67 -9.29 -15.26
C SER A 210 -2.09 -9.42 -14.75
N SER A 211 -2.53 -8.56 -13.81
CA SER A 211 -3.83 -8.71 -13.13
C SER A 211 -3.97 -10.08 -12.45
N GLN A 212 -2.94 -10.45 -11.70
CA GLN A 212 -2.84 -11.75 -11.03
C GLN A 212 -2.30 -11.62 -9.61
N VAL A 213 -2.54 -12.63 -8.78
CA VAL A 213 -1.93 -12.80 -7.48
C VAL A 213 -1.14 -14.10 -7.44
N SER A 214 0.15 -14.00 -7.08
CA SER A 214 1.02 -15.14 -6.82
C SER A 214 1.00 -15.50 -5.34
N ILE A 215 0.80 -16.78 -5.03
CA ILE A 215 0.95 -17.35 -3.70
C ILE A 215 2.39 -17.85 -3.57
N LEU A 216 3.13 -17.34 -2.59
CA LEU A 216 4.53 -17.63 -2.38
C LEU A 216 4.74 -18.29 -1.01
N ASN A 217 5.59 -19.33 -0.95
CA ASN A 217 6.14 -19.83 0.30
C ASN A 217 7.36 -18.98 0.69
N TYR A 218 7.39 -18.47 1.92
CA TYR A 218 8.52 -17.73 2.48
C TYR A 218 9.37 -18.62 3.38
N ASP A 219 10.68 -18.70 3.13
CA ASP A 219 11.64 -19.34 4.01
C ASP A 219 12.35 -18.29 4.86
N ALA A 220 11.98 -18.19 6.14
CA ALA A 220 12.56 -17.21 7.08
C ALA A 220 14.07 -17.41 7.30
N ALA A 221 14.58 -18.65 7.21
CA ALA A 221 15.99 -18.91 7.45
C ALA A 221 16.86 -18.33 6.32
N THR A 222 16.39 -18.42 5.09
CA THR A 222 17.15 -17.99 3.90
C THR A 222 16.71 -16.64 3.35
N GLY A 223 15.50 -16.19 3.66
CA GLY A 223 14.86 -15.03 3.01
C GLY A 223 14.31 -15.34 1.61
N GLN A 224 14.29 -16.60 1.19
CA GLN A 224 13.87 -17.00 -0.15
C GLN A 224 12.35 -17.11 -0.26
N PHE A 225 11.79 -16.68 -1.39
CA PHE A 225 10.42 -17.00 -1.79
C PHE A 225 10.41 -18.12 -2.85
N LYS A 226 9.36 -18.94 -2.82
CA LYS A 226 9.09 -19.96 -3.84
C LYS A 226 7.63 -19.89 -4.28
N LEU A 227 7.39 -19.85 -5.59
CA LEU A 227 6.04 -19.85 -6.15
C LEU A 227 5.30 -21.15 -5.79
N ILE A 228 4.04 -21.01 -5.39
CA ILE A 228 3.09 -22.12 -5.19
C ILE A 228 2.08 -22.13 -6.34
N ALA A 229 1.42 -21.00 -6.58
CA ALA A 229 0.38 -20.85 -7.59
C ALA A 229 0.21 -19.38 -7.97
N THR A 230 -0.39 -19.14 -9.14
CA THR A 230 -0.79 -17.81 -9.62
C THR A 230 -2.25 -17.87 -10.03
N LEU A 231 -3.06 -16.88 -9.64
CA LEU A 231 -4.48 -16.80 -9.95
C LEU A 231 -4.85 -15.43 -10.53
N PRO A 232 -5.80 -15.36 -11.47
CA PRO A 232 -6.27 -14.07 -11.98
C PRO A 232 -7.05 -13.29 -10.92
N THR A 233 -7.05 -11.96 -11.05
CA THR A 233 -7.84 -11.06 -10.18
C THR A 233 -9.06 -10.48 -10.88
N ILE A 234 -9.25 -10.81 -12.16
CA ILE A 234 -10.35 -10.38 -13.04
C ILE A 234 -10.81 -11.57 -13.89
N PRO A 235 -12.01 -11.52 -14.49
CA PRO A 235 -12.49 -12.57 -15.39
C PRO A 235 -11.56 -12.78 -16.60
N GLU A 236 -11.40 -14.03 -17.04
CA GLU A 236 -10.53 -14.38 -18.18
C GLU A 236 -10.99 -13.74 -19.51
N ASP A 237 -12.28 -13.40 -19.62
CA ASP A 237 -12.87 -12.77 -20.80
C ASP A 237 -12.81 -11.24 -20.78
N TYR A 238 -12.24 -10.63 -19.73
CA TYR A 238 -12.01 -9.19 -19.68
C TYR A 238 -10.76 -8.80 -20.46
N THR A 239 -10.94 -8.16 -21.62
CA THR A 239 -9.85 -7.84 -22.56
C THR A 239 -9.42 -6.37 -22.57
N ASP A 240 -10.16 -5.51 -21.88
CA ASP A 240 -9.81 -4.09 -21.76
C ASP A 240 -8.64 -3.89 -20.77
N HIS A 241 -8.10 -2.68 -20.70
CA HIS A 241 -7.02 -2.36 -19.79
C HIS A 241 -7.41 -2.70 -18.33
N ASN A 242 -6.50 -3.37 -17.62
CA ASN A 242 -6.58 -3.55 -16.18
C ASN A 242 -5.20 -3.48 -15.52
N GLY A 243 -5.15 -2.87 -14.34
CA GLY A 243 -3.97 -2.85 -13.48
C GLY A 243 -4.36 -3.09 -12.02
N ALA A 244 -3.96 -4.23 -11.46
CA ALA A 244 -4.21 -4.49 -10.04
C ALA A 244 -3.43 -3.51 -9.16
N ALA A 245 -3.96 -3.13 -7.99
CA ALA A 245 -3.38 -2.05 -7.17
C ALA A 245 -3.14 -2.45 -5.72
N ALA A 246 -4.15 -2.41 -4.86
CA ALA A 246 -4.00 -2.73 -3.45
C ALA A 246 -4.35 -4.19 -3.19
N ILE A 247 -3.68 -4.79 -2.21
CA ILE A 247 -3.91 -6.14 -1.70
C ILE A 247 -3.94 -6.08 -0.18
N ARG A 248 -4.99 -6.62 0.44
CA ARG A 248 -5.17 -6.63 1.90
C ARG A 248 -5.67 -7.99 2.35
N LEU A 249 -5.11 -8.51 3.43
CA LEU A 249 -5.52 -9.76 4.06
C LEU A 249 -6.22 -9.42 5.38
N SER A 250 -7.36 -10.02 5.66
CA SER A 250 -8.04 -9.82 6.95
C SER A 250 -7.18 -10.32 8.11
N SER A 251 -7.34 -9.72 9.28
CA SER A 251 -6.60 -10.03 10.50
C SER A 251 -6.65 -11.50 10.89
N ASP A 252 -7.79 -12.16 10.66
CA ASP A 252 -8.00 -13.59 10.88
C ASP A 252 -7.38 -14.51 9.80
N GLN A 253 -6.70 -13.91 8.81
CA GLN A 253 -6.00 -14.55 7.70
C GLN A 253 -6.89 -15.38 6.77
N ARG A 254 -8.21 -15.19 6.82
CA ARG A 254 -9.19 -16.00 6.07
C ARG A 254 -9.63 -15.41 4.74
N PHE A 255 -9.45 -14.10 4.52
CA PHE A 255 -9.93 -13.44 3.31
C PHE A 255 -8.92 -12.45 2.76
N LEU A 256 -8.65 -12.56 1.47
CA LEU A 256 -7.76 -11.67 0.72
C LEU A 256 -8.60 -10.81 -0.22
N TYR A 257 -8.29 -9.52 -0.29
CA TYR A 257 -8.99 -8.52 -1.08
C TYR A 257 -7.99 -7.88 -2.04
N VAL A 258 -8.39 -7.68 -3.28
CA VAL A 258 -7.56 -7.04 -4.32
C VAL A 258 -8.37 -5.99 -5.06
N SER A 259 -7.81 -4.80 -5.28
CA SER A 259 -8.44 -3.80 -6.16
C SER A 259 -7.88 -3.87 -7.58
N ASN A 260 -8.76 -3.67 -8.56
CA ASN A 260 -8.46 -3.72 -9.98
C ASN A 260 -8.84 -2.38 -10.65
N ARG A 261 -7.88 -1.67 -11.23
CA ARG A 261 -8.10 -0.41 -11.96
C ARG A 261 -8.35 -0.70 -13.43
N GLY A 262 -9.47 -0.24 -13.98
CA GLY A 262 -9.94 -0.67 -15.30
C GLY A 262 -11.19 -1.53 -15.16
N HIS A 263 -11.06 -2.76 -14.62
CA HIS A 263 -12.23 -3.55 -14.23
C HIS A 263 -13.02 -2.89 -13.09
N ASN A 264 -12.38 -1.97 -12.34
CA ASN A 264 -12.99 -1.10 -11.33
C ASN A 264 -13.80 -1.87 -10.28
N SER A 265 -13.09 -2.82 -9.65
CA SER A 265 -13.67 -3.79 -8.73
C SER A 265 -12.75 -4.11 -7.55
N ILE A 266 -13.33 -4.64 -6.48
CA ILE A 266 -12.64 -5.43 -5.46
C ILE A 266 -12.95 -6.91 -5.71
N THR A 267 -11.90 -7.71 -5.83
CA THR A 267 -11.98 -9.18 -5.88
C THR A 267 -11.69 -9.74 -4.49
N VAL A 268 -12.60 -10.58 -3.99
CA VAL A 268 -12.53 -11.21 -2.67
C VAL A 268 -12.22 -12.69 -2.84
N PHE A 269 -11.18 -13.16 -2.16
CA PHE A 269 -10.81 -14.58 -2.11
C PHE A 269 -10.97 -15.13 -0.69
N ALA A 270 -11.51 -16.34 -0.57
CA ALA A 270 -11.29 -17.20 0.59
C ALA A 270 -9.86 -17.73 0.56
N VAL A 271 -9.22 -17.71 1.72
CA VAL A 271 -7.88 -18.26 1.93
C VAL A 271 -8.02 -19.64 2.58
N SER A 272 -7.36 -20.66 2.02
CA SER A 272 -7.34 -21.99 2.65
C SER A 272 -6.67 -21.94 4.04
N PRO A 273 -6.97 -22.86 4.96
CA PRO A 273 -6.38 -22.84 6.30
C PRO A 273 -4.84 -22.84 6.34
N ASP A 274 -4.19 -23.47 5.36
CA ASP A 274 -2.72 -23.48 5.19
C ASP A 274 -2.18 -22.26 4.42
N GLY A 275 -3.07 -21.39 3.93
CA GLY A 275 -2.76 -20.21 3.13
C GLY A 275 -2.36 -20.49 1.68
N ARG A 276 -2.27 -21.76 1.26
CA ARG A 276 -1.65 -22.17 -0.01
C ARG A 276 -2.59 -22.15 -1.21
N ASN A 277 -3.87 -21.84 -1.01
CA ASN A 277 -4.87 -21.73 -2.06
C ASN A 277 -5.80 -20.54 -1.81
N LEU A 278 -6.28 -19.96 -2.91
CA LEU A 278 -7.26 -18.89 -2.94
C LEU A 278 -8.47 -19.35 -3.76
N SER A 279 -9.67 -19.12 -3.24
CA SER A 279 -10.92 -19.36 -3.98
C SER A 279 -11.69 -18.06 -4.09
N GLU A 280 -11.93 -17.58 -5.33
CA GLU A 280 -12.72 -16.37 -5.55
C GLU A 280 -14.13 -16.56 -4.98
N LEU A 281 -14.58 -15.58 -4.21
CA LEU A 281 -15.92 -15.53 -3.61
C LEU A 281 -16.80 -14.46 -4.25
N GLN A 282 -16.20 -13.35 -4.65
CA GLN A 282 -16.93 -12.17 -5.11
C GLN A 282 -16.02 -11.27 -5.95
N GLN A 283 -16.60 -10.67 -6.98
CA GLN A 283 -16.13 -9.42 -7.55
C GLN A 283 -17.22 -8.37 -7.38
N ILE A 284 -16.87 -7.22 -6.83
CA ILE A 284 -17.83 -6.14 -6.57
C ILE A 284 -17.30 -4.83 -7.13
N SER A 285 -18.15 -4.08 -7.84
CA SER A 285 -17.81 -2.77 -8.40
C SER A 285 -17.41 -1.81 -7.30
N THR A 286 -16.42 -0.94 -7.58
CA THR A 286 -16.00 0.15 -6.68
C THR A 286 -16.83 1.42 -6.80
N ALA A 287 -17.88 1.41 -7.63
CA ALA A 287 -18.76 2.54 -7.93
C ALA A 287 -17.99 3.83 -8.32
N GLY A 288 -16.86 3.66 -9.01
CA GLY A 288 -16.00 4.72 -9.50
C GLY A 288 -14.93 4.17 -10.43
N ASP A 289 -13.97 5.02 -10.80
CA ASP A 289 -12.91 4.69 -11.75
C ASP A 289 -11.52 4.73 -11.11
N PHE A 290 -10.72 3.70 -11.38
CA PHE A 290 -9.36 3.52 -10.85
C PHE A 290 -9.29 3.42 -9.31
N PRO A 291 -9.82 2.35 -8.67
CA PRO A 291 -9.67 2.09 -7.24
C PRO A 291 -8.21 1.77 -6.86
N ARG A 292 -7.41 2.81 -6.60
CA ARG A 292 -5.96 2.67 -6.39
C ARG A 292 -5.59 2.15 -5.00
N ASP A 293 -6.42 2.45 -4.00
CA ASP A 293 -6.25 1.90 -2.66
C ASP A 293 -7.59 1.72 -1.97
N PHE A 294 -7.58 0.84 -0.97
CA PHE A 294 -8.68 0.61 -0.06
C PHE A 294 -8.11 0.09 1.26
N ASN A 295 -8.88 0.25 2.34
CA ASN A 295 -8.47 -0.28 3.62
C ASN A 295 -9.67 -0.70 4.46
N PHE A 296 -9.43 -1.65 5.37
CA PHE A 296 -10.36 -1.96 6.44
C PHE A 296 -10.42 -0.81 7.43
N ASP A 297 -11.60 -0.61 8.00
CA ASP A 297 -11.68 0.07 9.29
C ASP A 297 -11.01 -0.80 10.39
N LEU A 298 -10.73 -0.22 11.56
CA LEU A 298 -10.04 -0.92 12.65
C LEU A 298 -10.79 -2.13 13.23
N THR A 299 -12.10 -2.25 12.97
CA THR A 299 -12.91 -3.43 13.36
C THR A 299 -12.97 -4.50 12.28
N GLU A 300 -12.49 -4.21 11.07
CA GLU A 300 -12.67 -5.02 9.85
C GLU A 300 -14.12 -5.37 9.51
N HIS A 301 -15.08 -4.57 9.98
CA HIS A 301 -16.49 -4.69 9.61
C HIS A 301 -16.84 -3.81 8.40
N PHE A 302 -15.94 -2.91 8.00
CA PHE A 302 -16.12 -2.03 6.87
C PHE A 302 -14.83 -1.93 6.03
N ILE A 303 -15.01 -1.63 4.74
CA ILE A 303 -13.93 -1.29 3.82
C ILE A 303 -14.28 0.01 3.13
N LEU A 304 -13.33 0.95 3.12
CA LEU A 304 -13.39 2.14 2.27
C LEU A 304 -12.45 1.98 1.09
N VAL A 305 -12.99 2.11 -0.12
CA VAL A 305 -12.23 2.20 -1.37
C VAL A 305 -12.21 3.65 -1.84
N VAL A 306 -11.09 4.12 -2.38
CA VAL A 306 -11.01 5.43 -3.06
C VAL A 306 -10.68 5.25 -4.54
N ASN A 307 -11.45 5.91 -5.38
CA ASN A 307 -11.36 5.86 -6.84
C ASN A 307 -10.68 7.13 -7.35
N GLN A 308 -9.48 6.98 -7.92
CA GLN A 308 -8.61 8.09 -8.29
C GLN A 308 -9.24 9.01 -9.33
N ASN A 309 -9.71 8.42 -10.43
CA ASN A 309 -10.09 9.19 -11.63
C ASN A 309 -11.49 9.81 -11.49
N SER A 310 -12.39 9.14 -10.76
CA SER A 310 -13.73 9.66 -10.46
C SER A 310 -13.76 10.54 -9.20
N SER A 311 -12.66 10.63 -8.43
CA SER A 311 -12.56 11.46 -7.23
C SER A 311 -13.65 11.19 -6.19
N ASN A 312 -14.07 9.92 -6.08
CA ASN A 312 -15.07 9.47 -5.11
C ASN A 312 -14.60 8.23 -4.34
N GLY A 313 -15.16 8.04 -3.16
CA GLY A 313 -14.98 6.88 -2.31
C GLY A 313 -16.28 6.09 -2.17
N THR A 314 -16.12 4.79 -1.91
CA THR A 314 -17.23 3.86 -1.71
C THR A 314 -16.97 3.04 -0.45
N LEU A 315 -17.97 3.03 0.44
CA LEU A 315 -17.93 2.32 1.70
C LEU A 315 -18.75 1.03 1.58
N TYR A 316 -18.15 -0.07 2.04
CA TYR A 316 -18.76 -1.39 2.09
C TYR A 316 -18.86 -1.85 3.54
N SER A 317 -19.96 -2.50 3.91
CA SER A 317 -19.98 -3.42 5.04
C SER A 317 -19.33 -4.75 4.64
N ARG A 318 -18.59 -5.36 5.54
CA ARG A 318 -17.94 -6.66 5.40
C ARG A 318 -18.52 -7.66 6.39
N ASP A 319 -18.94 -8.81 5.88
CA ASP A 319 -19.28 -9.94 6.74
C ASP A 319 -18.01 -10.72 7.12
N ALA A 320 -17.60 -10.67 8.38
CA ALA A 320 -16.41 -11.37 8.88
C ALA A 320 -16.48 -12.92 8.79
N LYS A 321 -17.67 -13.51 8.63
CA LYS A 321 -17.84 -14.96 8.47
C LYS A 321 -17.68 -15.39 7.02
N THR A 322 -18.18 -14.61 6.08
CA THR A 322 -18.18 -14.98 4.66
C THR A 322 -17.14 -14.24 3.84
N GLY A 323 -16.59 -13.13 4.36
CA GLY A 323 -15.68 -12.22 3.66
C GLY A 323 -16.38 -11.32 2.64
N LEU A 324 -17.67 -11.51 2.41
CA LEU A 324 -18.40 -10.80 1.36
C LEU A 324 -18.61 -9.33 1.74
N LEU A 325 -18.61 -8.49 0.71
CA LEU A 325 -18.83 -7.06 0.79
C LEU A 325 -20.23 -6.70 0.29
N ALA A 326 -20.86 -5.76 0.97
CA ALA A 326 -22.09 -5.10 0.50
C ALA A 326 -21.89 -3.60 0.55
N GLU A 327 -22.17 -2.91 -0.56
CA GLU A 327 -22.08 -1.46 -0.63
C GLU A 327 -23.11 -0.82 0.30
N ILE A 328 -22.69 0.15 1.11
CA ILE A 328 -23.56 0.87 2.04
C ILE A 328 -23.57 2.39 1.80
N GLN A 329 -22.54 2.92 1.14
CA GLN A 329 -22.48 4.31 0.73
C GLN A 329 -21.58 4.47 -0.49
N ARG A 330 -22.02 5.28 -1.44
CA ARG A 330 -21.28 5.65 -2.67
C ARG A 330 -21.13 7.16 -2.77
N ASP A 331 -20.29 7.59 -3.72
CA ASP A 331 -20.08 9.00 -4.08
C ASP A 331 -19.60 9.89 -2.92
N ILE A 332 -18.82 9.30 -2.01
CA ILE A 332 -18.16 10.04 -0.93
C ILE A 332 -17.10 10.93 -1.56
N PRO A 333 -17.10 12.26 -1.41
CA PRO A 333 -16.09 13.07 -2.07
C PRO A 333 -14.69 12.76 -1.52
N THR A 334 -13.78 12.30 -2.40
CA THR A 334 -12.38 12.01 -2.06
C THR A 334 -11.47 12.50 -3.19
N PRO A 335 -11.28 13.82 -3.33
CA PRO A 335 -10.62 14.40 -4.50
C PRO A 335 -9.20 13.85 -4.68
N GLU A 336 -8.96 13.19 -5.81
CA GLU A 336 -7.69 12.55 -6.19
C GLU A 336 -7.08 11.61 -5.13
N ALA A 337 -7.89 11.08 -4.20
CA ALA A 337 -7.40 10.19 -3.16
C ALA A 337 -6.91 8.85 -3.75
N VAL A 338 -5.75 8.41 -3.27
CA VAL A 338 -5.08 7.18 -3.71
C VAL A 338 -4.47 6.37 -2.55
N ASN A 339 -4.69 6.79 -1.31
CA ASN A 339 -4.32 6.05 -0.11
C ASN A 339 -5.37 6.21 1.00
N VAL A 340 -5.65 5.12 1.73
CA VAL A 340 -6.66 5.07 2.79
C VAL A 340 -6.05 4.56 4.11
N LEU A 341 -6.13 5.36 5.17
CA LEU A 341 -5.71 4.97 6.53
C LEU A 341 -6.80 5.24 7.57
N PHE A 342 -7.15 4.21 8.34
CA PHE A 342 -7.92 4.37 9.57
C PHE A 342 -7.00 4.34 10.79
N LEU A 343 -7.25 5.23 11.74
CA LEU A 343 -6.47 5.42 12.96
C LEU A 343 -7.41 5.47 14.17
N SER A 344 -6.92 5.00 15.32
CA SER A 344 -7.65 5.16 16.58
C SER A 344 -7.75 6.64 16.92
N VAL A 345 -8.90 7.09 17.41
CA VAL A 345 -9.01 8.41 18.04
C VAL A 345 -8.36 8.30 19.41
N LYS A 346 -7.27 9.04 19.63
CA LYS A 346 -6.63 9.16 20.96
C LYS A 346 -7.41 10.12 21.86
#